data_AF-A0A3D3EXI6-F1
#
_entry.id   AF-A0A3D3EXI6-F1
#
_cell.length_a   1.000
_cell.length_b   1.000
_cell.length_c   1.000
_cell.angle_alpha   90.00
_cell.angle_beta   90.00
_cell.angle_gamma   90.00
#
_symmetry.space_group_name_H-M   'P 1'
#
loop_
_entity.id
_entity.type
_entity.pdbx_description
1 polymer ?
#
loop_
_entity_poly.entity_id
_entity_poly.type
_entity_poly.pdbx_seq_one_letter_code
_entity_poly.pdbx_strand_id
1 'polypeptide(L)' 'IPLGSVVHNIELKKGRGGQIARSAGAFAQVVAKDGDYVHVKMPSNDVHLIRKECLATIGQVSNPDHSLIKIGKA' A
#
# COMPACT_ATOMS: atom_id res chain seq x y z
N ILE A 1 6.65 5.97 -9.70
CA ILE A 1 5.18 5.97 -9.47
C ILE A 1 4.68 7.41 -9.50
N PRO A 2 3.59 7.76 -10.20
CA PRO A 2 3.04 9.12 -10.20
C PRO A 2 2.53 9.57 -8.82
N LEU A 3 2.33 10.88 -8.64
CA LEU A 3 1.75 11.43 -7.41
C LEU A 3 0.22 11.23 -7.46
N GLY A 4 -0.41 10.87 -6.34
CA GLY A 4 -1.83 10.52 -6.27
C GLY A 4 -2.17 9.09 -6.69
N SER A 5 -1.21 8.31 -7.19
CA SER A 5 -1.43 6.92 -7.59
C SER A 5 -1.70 6.00 -6.41
N VAL A 6 -2.59 5.03 -6.65
CA VAL A 6 -2.88 3.95 -5.72
C VAL A 6 -1.84 2.84 -5.91
N VAL A 7 -1.31 2.34 -4.81
CA VAL A 7 -0.23 1.35 -4.75
C VAL A 7 -0.51 0.31 -3.68
N HIS A 8 0.04 -0.89 -3.87
CA HIS A 8 -0.01 -1.99 -2.92
C HIS A 8 1.34 -2.71 -2.88
N ASN A 9 1.48 -3.63 -1.93
CA ASN A 9 2.70 -4.42 -1.71
C ASN A 9 3.97 -3.55 -1.61
N ILE A 10 3.92 -2.57 -0.71
CA ILE A 10 4.97 -1.55 -0.59
C ILE A 10 6.09 -2.05 0.32
N GLU A 11 7.32 -1.79 -0.10
CA GLU A 11 8.53 -2.11 0.64
C GLU A 11 8.91 -1.04 1.67
N LEU A 12 9.20 -1.47 2.90
CA LEU A 12 9.51 -0.56 4.02
C LEU A 12 11.00 -0.19 4.07
N LYS A 13 11.86 -1.10 3.63
CA LYS A 13 13.30 -0.91 3.44
C LYS A 13 13.71 -1.63 2.16
N LYS A 14 14.51 -0.98 1.33
CA LYS A 14 15.05 -1.56 0.10
C LYS A 14 15.64 -2.97 0.32
N GLY A 15 15.24 -3.92 -0.51
CA GLY A 15 15.64 -5.32 -0.47
C GLY A 15 14.94 -6.19 0.59
N ARG A 16 13.97 -5.66 1.36
CA ARG A 16 13.21 -6.44 2.37
C ARG A 16 11.86 -6.94 1.86
N GLY A 17 11.53 -6.62 0.61
CA GLY A 17 10.29 -7.04 -0.03
C GLY A 17 9.08 -6.22 0.43
N GLY A 18 7.95 -6.43 -0.24
CA GLY A 18 6.69 -5.77 0.11
C GLY A 18 6.18 -6.25 1.47
N GLN A 19 5.97 -5.30 2.38
CA GLN A 19 5.50 -5.57 3.75
C GLN A 19 4.15 -4.90 4.02
N ILE A 20 3.89 -3.77 3.37
CA ILE A 20 2.72 -2.91 3.57
C ILE A 20 1.68 -3.17 2.47
N ALA A 21 0.39 -3.00 2.81
CA ALA A 21 -0.75 -3.08 1.90
C ALA A 21 -0.77 -4.40 1.10
N ARG A 22 -0.76 -5.53 1.82
CA ARG A 22 -0.77 -6.90 1.27
C ARG A 22 -2.10 -7.64 1.43
N SER A 23 -2.98 -7.15 2.31
CA SER A 23 -4.25 -7.79 2.60
C SER A 23 -5.22 -7.66 1.41
N ALA A 24 -6.20 -8.55 1.32
CA ALA A 24 -7.24 -8.49 0.29
C ALA A 24 -7.94 -7.12 0.28
N GLY A 25 -8.03 -6.49 -0.89
CA GLY A 25 -8.58 -5.14 -1.02
C GLY A 25 -7.73 -4.01 -0.42
N ALA A 26 -6.56 -4.29 0.13
CA ALA A 26 -5.69 -3.25 0.66
C ALA A 26 -5.14 -2.38 -0.46
N PHE A 27 -5.05 -1.09 -0.16
CA PHE A 27 -4.48 -0.10 -1.05
C PHE A 27 -3.83 0.98 -0.20
N ALA A 28 -2.88 1.69 -0.80
CA ALA A 28 -2.24 2.86 -0.23
C ALA A 28 -2.08 3.91 -1.33
N GLN A 29 -1.95 5.18 -0.96
CA GLN A 29 -1.88 6.27 -1.93
C GLN A 29 -0.60 7.08 -1.76
N VAL A 30 0.06 7.38 -2.87
CA VAL A 30 1.22 8.28 -2.87
C VAL A 30 0.74 9.72 -2.74
N VAL A 31 0.97 10.35 -1.58
CA VAL A 31 0.50 11.72 -1.29
C VAL A 31 1.53 12.76 -1.66
N ALA A 32 2.80 12.52 -1.33
CA ALA A 32 3.87 13.46 -1.63
C ALA A 32 5.17 12.71 -1.89
N LYS A 33 6.09 13.37 -2.60
CA LYS A 33 7.45 12.90 -2.80
C LYS A 33 8.36 14.06 -2.44
N ASP A 34 9.19 13.84 -1.45
CA ASP A 34 10.10 14.86 -0.93
C ASP A 34 11.52 14.30 -0.93
N GLY A 35 12.34 14.80 -1.86
CA GLY A 35 13.71 14.34 -2.07
C GLY A 35 13.84 12.82 -2.18
N ASP A 36 14.48 12.23 -1.18
CA ASP A 36 14.77 10.79 -1.05
C ASP A 36 13.63 10.00 -0.39
N TYR A 37 12.58 10.67 0.08
CA TYR A 37 11.44 10.09 0.77
C TYR A 37 10.14 10.29 -0.01
N VAL A 38 9.21 9.38 0.22
CA VAL A 38 7.88 9.34 -0.37
C VAL A 38 6.89 9.16 0.76
N HIS A 39 5.93 10.06 0.83
CA HIS A 39 4.82 9.98 1.77
C HIS A 39 3.73 9.12 1.16
N VAL A 40 3.47 8.00 1.81
CA VAL A 40 2.42 7.07 1.41
C VAL A 40 1.35 7.04 2.48
N LYS A 41 0.13 7.35 2.10
CA LYS A 41 -1.05 7.27 2.95
C LYS A 41 -1.61 5.86 2.93
N MET A 42 -1.74 5.29 4.12
CA MET A 42 -2.29 3.98 4.40
C MET A 42 -3.83 4.02 4.37
N PRO A 43 -4.50 2.87 4.21
CA PRO A 43 -5.96 2.80 4.29
C PRO A 43 -6.45 3.07 5.73
N SER A 44 -5.56 2.96 6.74
CA SER A 44 -5.80 3.40 8.13
C SER A 44 -5.75 4.92 8.31
N ASN A 45 -5.56 5.69 7.24
CA ASN A 45 -5.37 7.15 7.24
C ASN A 45 -4.00 7.62 7.78
N ASP A 46 -3.13 6.70 8.21
CA ASP A 46 -1.76 7.00 8.64
C ASP A 46 -0.85 7.32 7.44
N VAL A 47 0.12 8.21 7.64
CA VAL A 47 1.13 8.53 6.63
C VAL A 47 2.45 7.89 7.00
N HIS A 48 2.94 7.00 6.14
CA HIS A 48 4.26 6.39 6.26
C HIS A 48 5.28 7.10 5.37
N LEU A 49 6.45 7.32 5.93
CA LEU A 49 7.60 7.85 5.21
C LEU A 49 8.44 6.69 4.67
N ILE A 50 8.58 6.60 3.36
CA ILE A 50 9.23 5.46 2.67
C ILE A 50 10.34 5.99 1.78
N ARG A 51 11.46 5.29 1.67
CA ARG A 51 12.55 5.71 0.77
C ARG A 51 12.12 5.58 -0.68
N LYS A 52 12.55 6.51 -1.52
CA LYS A 52 12.30 6.51 -2.98
C LYS A 52 12.87 5.28 -3.70
N GLU A 53 13.89 4.65 -3.12
CA GLU A 53 14.50 3.42 -3.64
C GLU A 53 13.67 2.15 -3.38
N CYS A 54 12.65 2.22 -2.51
CA CYS A 54 11.78 1.09 -2.23
C CYS A 54 10.84 0.82 -3.41
N LEU A 55 10.55 -0.45 -3.64
CA LEU A 55 9.62 -0.87 -4.68
C LEU A 55 8.18 -0.92 -4.16
N ALA A 56 7.23 -0.59 -5.03
CA ALA A 56 5.81 -0.75 -4.78
C ALA A 56 5.09 -1.05 -6.11
N THR A 57 3.97 -1.76 -6.03
CA THR A 57 3.17 -2.14 -7.20
C THR A 57 2.02 -1.17 -7.35
N ILE A 58 1.75 -0.71 -8.58
CA ILE A 58 0.63 0.20 -8.85
C ILE A 58 -0.67 -0.60 -8.90
N GLY A 59 -1.74 -0.05 -8.32
CA GLY A 59 -3.05 -0.68 -8.20
C GLY A 59 -3.37 -1.11 -6.77
N GLN A 60 -4.50 -1.80 -6.61
CA GLN A 60 -4.97 -2.36 -5.34
C GLN A 60 -4.78 -3.88 -5.30
N VAL A 61 -4.74 -4.46 -4.11
CA VAL A 61 -4.73 -5.93 -3.97
C VAL A 61 -6.07 -6.50 -4.45
N SER A 62 -6.02 -7.67 -5.09
CA SER A 62 -7.21 -8.41 -5.50
C SER A 62 -8.15 -8.73 -4.33
N ASN A 63 -9.41 -9.06 -4.67
CA ASN A 63 -10.45 -9.42 -3.71
C ASN A 63 -10.87 -8.28 -2.74
N PRO A 64 -11.32 -7.11 -3.26
CA PRO A 64 -11.84 -6.04 -2.41
C PRO A 64 -13.08 -6.46 -1.62
N ASP A 65 -13.87 -7.37 -2.18
CA ASP A 65 -15.10 -7.88 -1.55
C ASP A 65 -14.84 -8.92 -0.46
N HIS A 66 -13.57 -9.20 -0.11
CA HIS A 66 -13.24 -10.13 0.97
C HIS A 66 -13.90 -9.73 2.30
N SER A 67 -14.04 -8.42 2.55
CA SER A 67 -14.71 -7.87 3.73
C SER A 67 -16.22 -8.16 3.76
N LEU A 68 -16.83 -8.41 2.60
CA LEU A 68 -18.26 -8.70 2.46
C LEU A 68 -18.56 -10.20 2.58
N ILE A 69 -17.53 -11.06 2.66
CA ILE A 69 -17.71 -12.50 2.76
C ILE A 69 -18.27 -12.85 4.14
N LYS A 70 -19.48 -13.42 4.16
CA LYS A 70 -20.09 -13.97 5.38
C LYS A 70 -19.63 -15.41 5.59
N ILE A 71 -18.96 -15.68 6.70
CA ILE A 71 -18.42 -17.00 7.08
C ILE A 71 -19.55 -18.01 7.39
N GLY A 72 -20.81 -17.55 7.50
CA GLY A 72 -21.95 -18.43 7.75
C GLY A 72 -21.95 -18.96 9.18
N LYS A 73 -22.23 -20.26 9.35
CA LYS A 73 -22.46 -20.91 10.65
C LYS A 73 -21.36 -21.94 10.95
N ALA A 74 -21.07 -22.12 12.25
CA ALA A 74 -20.11 -23.08 12.80
C ALA A 74 -20.59 -24.53 12.70
#